data_AF-A0A6G3QM83-F1
#
_entry.id   AF-A0A6G3QM83-F1
#
_cell.length_a   1.000
_cell.length_b   1.000
_cell.length_c   1.000
_cell.angle_alpha   90.00
_cell.angle_beta   90.00
_cell.angle_gamma   90.00
#
_symmetry.space_group_name_H-M   'P 1'
#
loop_
_entity.id
_entity.type
_entity.pdbx_description
1 polymer ?
#
loop_
_entity_poly.entity_id
_entity_poly.type
_entity_poly.pdbx_seq_one_letter_code
_entity_poly.pdbx_strand_id
1 'polypeptide(L)'
;LLATEDGAPARVVELAEAVRDTAAPPTPGAPAALPPGALPDRLRAAVLRPLRELSSDATALLDVAAVLGRFVTPGDLALALDRGALDLIPAVQECVTAGVLVSTDRQLVFRHEPLWRAVRETVPPPVRTALRLELGERHANDGDFATAAGHLAAALRGGEGRALKGLERAGRELAGRVPAEVVALLEPAVEQQPAGPGRGGLLVPLVGALVSLGQPGR
;
A
#
# COMPACT_ATOMS: atom_id res chain seq x y z
N LEU A 1 -38.04 -20.75 -14.80
CA LEU A 1 -37.17 -21.93 -15.02
C LEU A 1 -37.00 -22.05 -16.53
N LEU A 2 -35.87 -21.76 -17.18
CA LEU A 2 -34.48 -21.54 -16.78
C LEU A 2 -33.87 -20.50 -17.74
N ALA A 3 -33.05 -19.59 -17.19
CA ALA A 3 -32.14 -18.74 -17.94
C ALA A 3 -30.76 -19.41 -17.96
N THR A 4 -30.12 -19.44 -19.12
CA THR A 4 -28.70 -19.78 -19.32
C THR A 4 -28.22 -18.88 -20.46
N GLU A 5 -27.33 -17.93 -20.17
CA GLU A 5 -25.88 -18.02 -20.42
C GLU A 5 -25.57 -17.84 -21.91
N ASP A 6 -25.23 -16.61 -22.33
CA ASP A 6 -24.35 -16.31 -23.49
C ASP A 6 -24.10 -14.80 -23.61
N GLY A 7 -23.36 -14.21 -22.66
CA GLY A 7 -23.16 -12.76 -22.61
C GLY A 7 -21.77 -12.26 -22.25
N ALA A 8 -20.75 -13.13 -22.21
CA ALA A 8 -19.46 -12.80 -21.62
C ALA A 8 -18.20 -13.25 -22.41
N PRO A 9 -18.18 -13.17 -23.76
CA PRO A 9 -16.89 -12.90 -24.44
C PRO A 9 -16.91 -11.71 -25.40
N ALA A 10 -18.07 -11.24 -25.87
CA ALA A 10 -18.13 -10.15 -26.86
C ALA A 10 -17.84 -8.76 -26.27
N ARG A 11 -18.21 -8.52 -25.00
CA ARG A 11 -18.04 -7.21 -24.34
C ARG A 11 -16.60 -6.84 -23.95
N VAL A 12 -15.69 -7.82 -23.89
CA VAL A 12 -14.28 -7.55 -23.59
C VAL A 12 -13.50 -7.13 -24.85
N VAL A 13 -13.94 -7.60 -26.02
CA VAL A 13 -13.33 -7.20 -27.31
C VAL A 13 -13.80 -5.82 -27.73
N GLU A 14 -15.07 -5.49 -27.53
CA GLU A 14 -15.64 -4.16 -27.87
C GLU A 14 -14.97 -3.02 -27.08
N LEU A 15 -14.58 -3.28 -25.82
CA LEU A 15 -13.84 -2.29 -25.00
C LEU A 15 -12.37 -2.14 -25.41
N ALA A 16 -11.75 -3.22 -25.91
CA ALA A 16 -10.38 -3.20 -26.42
C ALA A 16 -10.26 -2.50 -27.78
N GLU A 17 -11.28 -2.63 -28.64
CA GLU A 17 -11.34 -1.92 -29.92
C GLU A 17 -11.68 -0.43 -29.74
N ALA A 18 -12.56 -0.07 -28.80
CA ALA A 18 -12.82 1.34 -28.46
C ALA A 18 -11.57 2.08 -27.96
N VAL A 19 -10.65 1.40 -27.25
CA VAL A 19 -9.36 1.98 -26.82
C VAL A 19 -8.39 2.15 -27.98
N ARG A 20 -8.51 1.33 -29.03
CA ARG A 20 -7.65 1.41 -30.22
C ARG A 20 -8.12 2.49 -31.20
N ASP A 21 -9.43 2.74 -31.28
CA ASP A 21 -10.03 3.76 -32.16
C ASP A 21 -9.93 5.19 -31.59
N THR A 22 -9.55 5.33 -30.32
CA THR A 22 -9.30 6.64 -29.67
C THR A 22 -7.84 7.08 -29.74
N ALA A 23 -6.98 6.36 -30.49
CA ALA A 23 -5.62 6.80 -30.78
C ALA A 23 -5.62 7.70 -32.02
N ALA A 24 -6.05 8.95 -31.85
CA ALA A 24 -5.87 9.96 -32.89
C ALA A 24 -4.37 10.18 -33.15
N PRO A 25 -3.92 10.29 -34.42
CA PRO A 25 -2.53 10.61 -34.71
C PRO A 25 -2.16 11.97 -34.08
N PRO A 26 -0.92 12.12 -33.58
CA PRO A 26 -0.53 13.29 -32.81
C PRO A 26 -0.58 14.56 -33.68
N THR A 27 -1.55 15.43 -33.39
CA THR A 27 -1.57 16.80 -33.92
C THR A 27 -0.49 17.61 -33.20
N PRO A 28 0.41 18.32 -33.90
CA PRO A 28 1.40 19.18 -33.25
C PRO A 28 0.69 20.39 -32.63
N GLY A 29 0.70 20.51 -31.30
CA GLY A 29 0.24 21.71 -30.59
C GLY A 29 -0.77 21.55 -29.45
N ALA A 30 -1.10 20.34 -28.99
CA ALA A 30 -1.95 20.17 -27.81
C ALA A 30 -1.14 20.16 -26.49
N PRO A 31 -1.61 20.81 -25.41
CA PRO A 31 -0.89 20.88 -24.14
C PRO A 31 -0.78 19.52 -23.45
N ALA A 32 0.44 19.23 -23.00
CA ALA A 32 0.90 18.20 -22.06
C ALA A 32 0.06 16.93 -21.92
N ALA A 33 0.61 15.83 -22.43
CA ALA A 33 0.20 14.46 -22.12
C ALA A 33 -0.04 14.27 -20.61
N LEU A 34 -1.16 13.61 -20.29
CA LEU A 34 -1.51 13.19 -18.93
C LEU A 34 -0.31 12.45 -18.29
N PRO A 35 0.01 12.70 -17.00
CA PRO A 35 1.05 11.94 -16.34
C PRO A 35 0.69 10.44 -16.34
N PRO A 36 1.66 9.54 -16.56
CA PRO A 36 1.41 8.11 -16.52
C PRO A 36 1.00 7.70 -15.10
N GLY A 37 -0.28 7.34 -14.92
CA GLY A 37 -0.79 6.82 -13.64
C GLY A 37 -2.20 7.24 -13.26
N ALA A 38 -2.74 8.33 -13.83
CA ALA A 38 -4.13 8.70 -13.57
C ALA A 38 -5.07 7.86 -14.44
N LEU A 39 -5.88 7.01 -13.82
CA LEU A 39 -7.00 6.35 -14.50
C LEU A 39 -7.91 7.45 -15.09
N PRO A 40 -8.34 7.36 -16.37
CA PRO A 40 -9.29 8.31 -16.94
C PRO A 40 -10.53 8.41 -16.06
N ASP A 41 -11.09 9.60 -15.89
CA ASP A 41 -12.15 9.88 -14.90
C ASP A 41 -13.37 8.96 -15.02
N ARG A 42 -13.68 8.51 -16.26
CA ARG A 42 -14.76 7.55 -16.53
C ARG A 42 -14.46 6.15 -15.99
N LEU A 43 -13.21 5.69 -16.08
CA LEU A 43 -12.78 4.41 -15.53
C LEU A 43 -12.71 4.49 -14.00
N ARG A 44 -12.26 5.63 -13.45
CA ARG A 44 -12.33 5.90 -12.01
C ARG A 44 -13.78 5.85 -11.51
N ALA A 45 -14.73 6.50 -12.19
CA ALA A 45 -16.15 6.47 -11.82
C ALA A 45 -16.78 5.08 -11.90
N ALA A 46 -16.34 4.22 -12.83
CA ALA A 46 -16.80 2.84 -12.93
C ALA A 46 -16.20 1.94 -11.84
N VAL A 47 -14.91 2.11 -11.53
CA VAL A 47 -14.19 1.36 -10.49
C VAL A 47 -14.66 1.75 -9.08
N LEU A 48 -15.04 3.00 -8.87
CA LEU A 48 -15.57 3.50 -7.60
C LEU A 48 -17.08 3.29 -7.45
N ARG A 49 -17.80 2.82 -8.48
CA ARG A 49 -19.25 2.59 -8.40
C ARG A 49 -19.64 1.57 -7.32
N PRO A 50 -18.98 0.41 -7.19
CA PRO A 50 -19.24 -0.52 -6.09
C PRO A 50 -19.01 0.11 -4.71
N LEU A 51 -18.10 1.09 -4.60
CA LEU A 51 -17.82 1.77 -3.34
C LEU A 51 -18.93 2.74 -2.90
N ARG A 52 -19.78 3.20 -3.82
CA ARG A 52 -20.88 4.12 -3.51
C ARG A 52 -22.04 3.45 -2.76
N GLU A 53 -22.09 2.12 -2.81
CA GLU A 53 -23.13 1.32 -2.15
C GLU A 53 -22.64 0.76 -0.81
N LEU A 54 -21.35 0.97 -0.47
CA LEU A 54 -20.78 0.51 0.79
C LEU A 54 -21.22 1.39 1.95
N SER A 55 -21.36 0.75 3.10
CA SER A 55 -21.50 1.43 4.39
C SER A 55 -20.29 2.33 4.68
N SER A 56 -20.48 3.31 5.56
CA SER A 56 -19.39 4.14 6.05
C SER A 56 -18.31 3.31 6.77
N ASP A 57 -18.71 2.20 7.42
CA ASP A 57 -17.79 1.31 8.12
C ASP A 57 -16.90 0.52 7.13
N ALA A 58 -17.50 -0.03 6.08
CA ALA A 58 -16.77 -0.69 5.00
C ALA A 58 -15.85 0.28 4.25
N THR A 59 -16.30 1.51 4.03
CA THR A 59 -15.47 2.56 3.39
C THR A 59 -14.26 2.92 4.26
N ALA A 60 -14.47 3.14 5.57
CA ALA A 60 -13.37 3.42 6.50
C ALA A 60 -12.37 2.26 6.57
N LEU A 61 -12.86 1.02 6.58
CA LEU A 61 -12.01 -0.17 6.54
C LEU A 61 -11.16 -0.21 5.27
N LEU A 62 -11.73 0.10 4.10
CA LEU A 62 -11.02 0.12 2.83
C LEU A 62 -9.98 1.24 2.75
N ASP A 63 -10.30 2.42 3.25
CA ASP A 63 -9.38 3.55 3.31
C ASP A 63 -8.14 3.18 4.14
N VAL A 64 -8.34 2.62 5.33
CA VAL A 64 -7.25 2.13 6.18
C VAL A 64 -6.50 1.00 5.47
N ALA A 65 -7.17 -0.04 4.99
CA ALA A 65 -6.56 -1.15 4.26
C ALA A 65 -5.66 -0.65 3.12
N ALA A 66 -6.16 0.30 2.32
CA ALA A 66 -5.44 0.84 1.17
C ALA A 66 -4.17 1.60 1.59
N VAL A 67 -4.16 2.25 2.76
CA VAL A 67 -2.96 2.84 3.34
C VAL A 67 -1.97 1.78 3.76
N LEU A 68 -2.40 0.68 4.39
CA LEU A 68 -1.54 -0.42 4.87
C LEU A 68 -0.87 -1.19 3.73
N GLY A 69 -1.58 -1.35 2.61
CA GLY A 69 -1.02 -1.93 1.41
C GLY A 69 -2.08 -2.65 0.59
N ARG A 70 -1.62 -3.33 -0.46
CA ARG A 70 -2.51 -4.16 -1.29
C ARG A 70 -2.94 -5.45 -0.58
N PHE A 71 -2.11 -5.93 0.35
CA PHE A 71 -2.31 -7.13 1.15
C PHE A 71 -2.28 -6.68 2.60
N VAL A 72 -3.28 -7.08 3.38
CA VAL A 72 -3.40 -6.66 4.77
C VAL A 72 -3.92 -7.82 5.61
N THR A 73 -3.40 -7.96 6.82
CA THR A 73 -3.94 -8.94 7.76
C THR A 73 -5.13 -8.33 8.52
N PRO A 74 -6.10 -9.15 8.96
CA PRO A 74 -7.15 -8.67 9.85
C PRO A 74 -6.60 -8.09 11.16
N GLY A 75 -5.45 -8.57 11.64
CA GLY A 75 -4.77 -8.06 12.83
C GLY A 75 -4.26 -6.64 12.63
N ASP A 76 -3.63 -6.33 11.50
CA ASP A 76 -3.15 -4.98 11.21
C ASP A 76 -4.32 -4.00 11.05
N LEU A 77 -5.43 -4.45 10.45
CA LEU A 77 -6.65 -3.65 10.37
C LEU A 77 -7.26 -3.37 11.73
N ALA A 78 -7.34 -4.39 12.60
CA ALA A 78 -7.82 -4.25 13.96
C ALA A 78 -6.96 -3.26 14.76
N LEU A 79 -5.64 -3.38 14.64
CA LEU A 79 -4.68 -2.48 15.27
C LEU A 79 -4.81 -1.04 14.75
N ALA A 80 -4.98 -0.86 13.44
CA ALA A 80 -5.09 0.45 12.79
C ALA A 80 -6.43 1.15 13.06
N LEU A 81 -7.51 0.39 13.16
CA LEU A 81 -8.86 0.90 13.45
C LEU A 81 -9.15 1.00 14.95
N ASP A 82 -8.22 0.54 15.81
CA ASP A 82 -8.39 0.44 17.27
C ASP A 82 -9.66 -0.35 17.66
N ARG A 83 -9.90 -1.46 16.97
CA ARG A 83 -11.11 -2.30 17.11
C ARG A 83 -10.77 -3.77 17.28
N GLY A 84 -11.70 -4.54 17.85
CA GLY A 84 -11.57 -6.00 17.92
C GLY A 84 -11.76 -6.65 16.55
N ALA A 85 -11.10 -7.77 16.30
CA ALA A 85 -11.23 -8.52 15.04
C ALA A 85 -12.68 -8.95 14.74
N LEU A 86 -13.48 -9.24 15.77
CA LEU A 86 -14.90 -9.59 15.62
C LEU A 86 -15.74 -8.41 15.11
N ASP A 87 -15.39 -7.19 15.51
CA ASP A 87 -16.11 -5.99 15.11
C ASP A 87 -15.90 -5.65 13.63
N LEU A 88 -14.82 -6.14 13.04
CA LEU A 88 -14.49 -5.92 11.62
C LEU A 88 -15.25 -6.87 10.68
N ILE A 89 -15.80 -7.98 11.19
CA ILE A 89 -16.41 -9.03 10.36
C ILE A 89 -17.47 -8.47 9.41
N PRO A 90 -18.44 -7.64 9.84
CA PRO A 90 -19.48 -7.12 8.96
C PRO A 90 -18.90 -6.28 7.81
N ALA A 91 -18.01 -5.36 8.11
CA ALA A 91 -17.37 -4.49 7.13
C ALA A 91 -16.50 -5.28 6.13
N VAL A 92 -15.76 -6.30 6.60
CA VAL A 92 -14.96 -7.18 5.75
C VAL A 92 -15.87 -7.99 4.82
N GLN A 93 -16.93 -8.60 5.35
CA GLN A 93 -17.88 -9.39 4.55
C GLN A 93 -18.55 -8.54 3.48
N GLU A 94 -18.91 -7.31 3.80
CA GLU A 94 -19.47 -6.35 2.85
C GLU A 94 -18.48 -6.06 1.71
N CYS A 95 -17.22 -5.76 2.03
CA CYS A 95 -16.17 -5.50 1.03
C CYS A 95 -15.87 -6.70 0.12
N VAL A 96 -15.92 -7.92 0.69
CA VAL A 96 -15.74 -9.16 -0.07
C VAL A 96 -16.93 -9.45 -0.97
N THR A 97 -18.16 -9.24 -0.48
CA THR A 97 -19.40 -9.43 -1.24
C THR A 97 -19.49 -8.43 -2.40
N ALA A 98 -19.07 -7.18 -2.17
CA ALA A 98 -18.93 -6.17 -3.21
C ALA A 98 -17.79 -6.44 -4.21
N GLY A 99 -16.98 -7.48 -3.98
CA GLY A 99 -15.89 -7.89 -4.87
C GLY A 99 -14.64 -7.02 -4.82
N VAL A 100 -14.57 -6.07 -3.89
CA VAL A 100 -13.44 -5.14 -3.70
C VAL A 100 -12.24 -5.89 -3.10
N LEU A 101 -12.52 -6.68 -2.07
CA LEU A 101 -11.55 -7.53 -1.39
C LEU A 101 -11.77 -9.00 -1.74
N VAL A 102 -10.68 -9.77 -1.68
CA VAL A 102 -10.68 -11.22 -1.70
C VAL A 102 -10.05 -11.69 -0.40
N SER A 103 -10.72 -12.60 0.29
CA SER A 103 -10.17 -13.26 1.46
C SER A 103 -9.31 -14.44 1.04
N THR A 104 -8.12 -14.52 1.61
CA THR A 104 -7.23 -15.68 1.57
C THR A 104 -7.12 -16.27 2.97
N ASP A 105 -6.36 -17.35 3.16
CA ASP A 105 -6.24 -18.00 4.48
C ASP A 105 -5.72 -17.07 5.59
N ARG A 106 -4.94 -16.03 5.25
CA ARG A 106 -4.31 -15.13 6.23
C ARG A 106 -4.47 -13.64 5.95
N GLN A 107 -4.93 -13.27 4.77
CA GLN A 107 -4.89 -11.88 4.30
C GLN A 107 -6.16 -11.50 3.55
N LEU A 108 -6.50 -10.23 3.66
CA LEU A 108 -7.43 -9.55 2.78
C LEU A 108 -6.62 -8.87 1.67
N VAL A 109 -7.07 -9.08 0.43
CA VAL A 109 -6.35 -8.62 -0.76
C VAL A 109 -7.27 -7.81 -1.63
N PHE A 110 -6.82 -6.63 -2.06
CA PHE A 110 -7.55 -5.91 -3.10
C PHE A 110 -7.52 -6.71 -4.40
N ARG A 111 -8.71 -7.05 -4.90
CA ARG A 111 -8.88 -7.89 -6.10
C ARG A 111 -8.08 -7.36 -7.28
N HIS A 112 -8.11 -6.04 -7.46
CA HIS A 112 -7.44 -5.37 -8.57
C HIS A 112 -6.53 -4.26 -8.06
N GLU A 113 -5.31 -4.20 -8.59
CA GLU A 113 -4.35 -3.15 -8.24
C GLU A 113 -4.85 -1.73 -8.58
N PRO A 114 -5.50 -1.46 -9.74
CA PRO A 114 -6.04 -0.14 -10.03
C PRO A 114 -7.10 0.31 -9.02
N LEU A 115 -7.90 -0.62 -8.50
CA LEU A 115 -8.90 -0.34 -7.46
C LEU A 115 -8.22 0.05 -6.15
N TRP A 116 -7.20 -0.70 -5.72
CA TRP A 116 -6.39 -0.33 -4.55
C TRP A 116 -5.80 1.07 -4.67
N ARG A 117 -5.19 1.41 -5.82
CA ARG A 117 -4.62 2.74 -6.03
C ARG A 117 -5.69 3.84 -5.96
N ALA A 118 -6.84 3.62 -6.58
CA ALA A 118 -7.95 4.57 -6.57
C ALA A 118 -8.49 4.82 -5.15
N VAL A 119 -8.65 3.78 -4.33
CA VAL A 119 -9.03 3.92 -2.91
C VAL A 119 -7.91 4.62 -2.13
N ARG A 120 -6.64 4.24 -2.32
CA ARG A 120 -5.53 4.88 -1.62
C ARG A 120 -5.42 6.38 -1.91
N GLU A 121 -5.83 6.81 -3.11
CA GLU A 121 -5.85 8.21 -3.53
C GLU A 121 -6.97 9.04 -2.88
N THR A 122 -8.04 8.43 -2.37
CA THR A 122 -9.10 9.14 -1.61
C THR A 122 -8.57 9.63 -0.26
N VAL A 123 -7.63 8.88 0.34
CA VAL A 123 -7.05 9.21 1.64
C VAL A 123 -5.98 10.30 1.48
N PRO A 124 -6.11 11.48 2.12
CA PRO A 124 -5.15 12.56 1.98
C PRO A 124 -3.72 12.15 2.38
N PRO A 125 -2.67 12.61 1.67
CA PRO A 125 -1.28 12.25 1.97
C PRO A 125 -0.88 12.40 3.44
N PRO A 126 -1.22 13.50 4.16
CA PRO A 126 -0.86 13.65 5.57
C PRO A 126 -1.45 12.55 6.46
N VAL A 127 -2.69 12.14 6.20
CA VAL A 127 -3.38 11.07 6.96
C VAL A 127 -2.67 9.73 6.72
N ARG A 128 -2.28 9.45 5.48
CA ARG A 128 -1.53 8.22 5.16
C ARG A 128 -0.20 8.17 5.91
N THR A 129 0.51 9.29 5.95
CA THR A 129 1.81 9.38 6.63
C THR A 129 1.66 9.22 8.14
N ALA A 130 0.67 9.88 8.75
CA ALA A 130 0.40 9.78 10.18
C ALA A 130 0.01 8.34 10.59
N LEU A 131 -0.88 7.70 9.85
CA LEU A 131 -1.29 6.30 10.10
C LEU A 131 -0.10 5.33 9.98
N ARG A 132 0.74 5.51 8.96
CA ARG A 132 1.96 4.71 8.80
C ARG A 132 2.93 4.91 9.95
N LEU A 133 3.10 6.13 10.45
CA LEU A 133 3.96 6.40 11.60
C LEU A 133 3.45 5.70 12.86
N GLU A 134 2.16 5.85 13.16
CA GLU A 134 1.55 5.27 14.35
C GLU A 134 1.67 3.74 14.37
N LEU A 135 1.37 3.08 13.26
CA LEU A 135 1.51 1.63 13.16
C LEU A 135 2.96 1.17 13.27
N GLY A 136 3.87 1.93 12.66
CA GLY A 136 5.31 1.71 12.81
C GLY A 136 5.74 1.75 14.28
N GLU A 137 5.26 2.74 15.04
CA GLU A 137 5.53 2.87 16.46
C GLU A 137 4.89 1.73 17.28
N ARG A 138 3.64 1.36 16.99
CA ARG A 138 2.93 0.25 17.66
C ARG A 138 3.64 -1.10 17.45
N HIS A 139 3.94 -1.48 16.19
CA HIS A 139 4.66 -2.74 15.91
C HIS A 139 6.07 -2.76 16.53
N ALA A 140 6.77 -1.63 16.54
CA ALA A 140 8.09 -1.54 17.19
C ALA A 140 8.01 -1.75 18.71
N ASN A 141 6.91 -1.33 19.35
CA ASN A 141 6.67 -1.57 20.77
C ASN A 141 6.34 -3.04 21.06
N ASP A 142 5.65 -3.71 20.15
CA ASP A 142 5.36 -5.16 20.22
C ASP A 142 6.57 -6.05 19.85
N GLY A 143 7.67 -5.44 19.41
CA GLY A 143 8.90 -6.13 19.02
C GLY A 143 8.90 -6.67 17.59
N ASP A 144 7.85 -6.42 16.81
CA ASP A 144 7.80 -6.73 15.38
C ASP A 144 8.50 -5.63 14.56
N PHE A 145 9.83 -5.64 14.63
CA PHE A 145 10.65 -4.63 13.95
C PHE A 145 10.59 -4.73 12.43
N ALA A 146 10.33 -5.91 11.86
CA ALA A 146 10.24 -6.12 10.42
C ALA A 146 9.03 -5.36 9.85
N THR A 147 7.86 -5.59 10.42
CA THR A 147 6.64 -4.86 10.04
C THR A 147 6.79 -3.37 10.34
N ALA A 148 7.33 -3.01 11.52
CA ALA A 148 7.55 -1.63 11.90
C ALA A 148 8.41 -0.86 10.88
N ALA A 149 9.51 -1.45 10.40
CA ALA A 149 10.45 -0.80 9.49
C ALA A 149 9.77 -0.41 8.16
N GLY A 150 8.90 -1.27 7.61
CA GLY A 150 8.14 -0.95 6.39
C GLY A 150 7.21 0.26 6.57
N HIS A 151 6.50 0.31 7.69
CA HIS A 151 5.61 1.42 8.07
C HIS A 151 6.39 2.73 8.29
N LEU A 152 7.48 2.68 9.04
CA LEU A 152 8.33 3.84 9.35
C LEU A 152 9.05 4.37 8.11
N ALA A 153 9.53 3.50 7.22
CA ALA A 153 10.13 3.91 5.95
C ALA A 153 9.11 4.58 5.02
N ALA A 154 7.84 4.16 5.05
CA ALA A 154 6.76 4.83 4.32
C ALA A 154 6.40 6.19 4.93
N ALA A 155 6.38 6.31 6.26
CA ALA A 155 6.13 7.58 6.95
C ALA A 155 7.26 8.60 6.77
N LEU A 156 8.51 8.15 6.80
CA LEU A 156 9.68 9.00 6.57
C LEU A 156 9.65 9.66 5.18
N ARG A 157 9.24 8.90 4.16
CA ARG A 157 8.99 9.40 2.79
C ARG A 157 7.97 10.54 2.73
N GLY A 158 7.02 10.56 3.66
CA GLY A 158 6.02 11.61 3.79
C GLY A 158 6.45 12.82 4.63
N GLY A 159 7.70 12.86 5.10
CA GLY A 159 8.26 13.98 5.85
C GLY A 159 8.18 13.88 7.38
N GLU A 160 7.75 12.75 7.92
CA GLU A 160 7.64 12.56 9.38
C GLU A 160 9.02 12.30 10.02
N GLY A 161 9.63 13.33 10.60
CA GLY A 161 10.94 13.22 11.25
C GLY A 161 10.98 12.24 12.44
N ARG A 162 9.83 11.97 13.09
CA ARG A 162 9.73 10.93 14.13
C ARG A 162 9.98 9.52 13.58
N ALA A 163 9.59 9.28 12.32
CA ALA A 163 9.74 7.99 11.67
C ALA A 163 11.22 7.59 11.52
N LEU A 164 12.11 8.58 11.38
CA LEU A 164 13.54 8.37 11.23
C LEU A 164 14.14 7.60 12.43
N LYS A 165 13.91 8.08 13.65
CA LYS A 165 14.44 7.43 14.87
C LYS A 165 13.88 6.03 15.06
N GLY A 166 12.60 5.84 14.73
CA GLY A 166 11.96 4.53 14.73
C GLY A 166 12.65 3.59 13.74
N LEU A 167 12.88 4.05 12.50
CA LEU A 167 13.49 3.25 11.44
C LEU A 167 14.95 2.89 11.76
N GLU A 168 15.71 3.83 12.34
CA GLU A 168 17.07 3.56 12.83
C GLU A 168 17.09 2.46 13.91
N ARG A 169 16.12 2.49 14.83
CA ARG A 169 15.98 1.45 15.86
C ARG A 169 15.62 0.11 15.23
N ALA A 170 14.60 0.05 14.38
CA ALA A 170 14.17 -1.18 13.72
C ALA A 170 15.30 -1.78 12.87
N GLY A 171 16.01 -0.96 12.11
CA GLY A 171 17.17 -1.38 11.33
C GLY A 171 18.26 -2.04 12.19
N ARG A 172 18.58 -1.48 13.36
CA ARG A 172 19.57 -2.07 14.28
C ARG A 172 19.13 -3.43 14.83
N GLU A 173 17.86 -3.56 15.19
CA GLU A 173 17.30 -4.81 15.71
C GLU A 173 17.24 -5.93 14.65
N LEU A 174 17.07 -5.55 13.37
CA LEU A 174 16.97 -6.49 12.27
C LEU A 174 18.31 -6.84 11.64
N ALA A 175 19.34 -5.99 11.75
CA ALA A 175 20.60 -6.11 11.00
C ALA A 175 21.30 -7.46 11.22
N GLY A 176 21.19 -8.03 12.43
CA GLY A 176 21.79 -9.34 12.74
C GLY A 176 20.92 -10.56 12.39
N ARG A 177 19.63 -10.36 12.08
CA ARG A 177 18.66 -11.45 11.86
C ARG A 177 18.29 -11.61 10.39
N VAL A 178 18.02 -10.49 9.72
CA VAL A 178 17.54 -10.42 8.33
C VAL A 178 18.29 -9.33 7.56
N PRO A 179 19.63 -9.43 7.42
CA PRO A 179 20.44 -8.35 6.89
C PRO A 179 20.05 -7.92 5.46
N ALA A 180 19.61 -8.85 4.60
CA ALA A 180 19.15 -8.52 3.25
C ALA A 180 17.91 -7.61 3.26
N GLU A 181 16.98 -7.83 4.19
CA GLU A 181 15.77 -7.02 4.32
C GLU A 181 16.09 -5.61 4.85
N VAL A 182 17.04 -5.51 5.79
CA VAL A 182 17.54 -4.23 6.29
C VAL A 182 18.16 -3.40 5.16
N VAL A 183 18.96 -4.01 4.30
CA VAL A 183 19.54 -3.32 3.14
C VAL A 183 18.42 -2.77 2.24
N ALA A 184 17.48 -3.62 1.84
CA ALA A 184 16.37 -3.24 0.97
C ALA A 184 15.49 -2.11 1.55
N LEU A 185 15.34 -2.05 2.87
CA LEU A 185 14.56 -1.01 3.56
C LEU A 185 15.34 0.28 3.77
N LEU A 186 16.62 0.19 4.15
CA LEU A 186 17.41 1.35 4.58
C LEU A 186 18.14 2.06 3.44
N GLU A 187 18.53 1.37 2.36
CA GLU A 187 19.17 2.02 1.21
C GLU A 187 18.31 3.15 0.63
N PRO A 188 17.02 2.93 0.28
CA PRO A 188 16.18 4.01 -0.25
C PRO A 188 15.99 5.13 0.78
N ALA A 189 15.91 4.79 2.06
CA ALA A 189 15.74 5.78 3.13
C ALA A 189 16.98 6.69 3.25
N VAL A 190 18.18 6.12 3.20
CA VAL A 190 19.46 6.86 3.23
C VAL A 190 19.58 7.80 2.03
N GLU A 191 19.23 7.34 0.83
CA GLU A 191 19.29 8.15 -0.39
C GLU A 191 18.43 9.39 -0.33
N GLN A 192 17.26 9.30 0.31
CA GLN A 192 16.32 10.40 0.47
C GLN A 192 16.72 11.42 1.55
N GLN A 193 17.60 11.04 2.49
CA GLN A 193 18.01 11.94 3.56
C GLN A 193 19.17 12.86 3.12
N PRO A 194 19.10 14.17 3.44
CA PRO A 194 20.23 15.06 3.27
C PRO A 194 21.41 14.62 4.15
N ALA A 195 22.62 15.05 3.80
CA ALA A 195 23.79 14.81 4.64
C ALA A 195 23.57 15.41 6.04
N GLY A 196 23.81 14.62 7.08
CA GLY A 196 23.60 15.04 8.47
C GLY A 196 23.41 13.87 9.43
N PRO A 197 23.10 14.16 10.71
CA PRO A 197 22.98 13.16 11.76
C PRO A 197 21.94 12.07 11.45
N GLY A 198 20.82 12.44 10.82
CA GLY A 198 19.77 11.49 10.45
C GLY A 198 20.19 10.47 9.41
N ARG A 199 20.91 10.91 8.36
CA ARG A 199 21.50 9.98 7.39
C ARG A 199 22.56 9.09 8.05
N GLY A 200 23.36 9.66 8.96
CA GLY A 200 24.35 8.92 9.74
C GLY A 200 23.74 7.81 10.61
N GLY A 201 22.61 8.08 11.26
CA GLY A 201 21.90 7.11 12.08
C GLY A 201 21.40 5.89 11.30
N LEU A 202 20.94 6.08 10.06
CA LEU A 202 20.52 4.99 9.16
C LEU A 202 21.70 4.21 8.56
N LEU A 203 22.84 4.87 8.32
CA LEU A 203 24.02 4.22 7.76
C LEU A 203 24.61 3.15 8.68
N VAL A 204 24.54 3.33 10.00
CA VAL A 204 25.09 2.37 10.98
C VAL A 204 24.47 0.96 10.82
N PRO A 205 23.14 0.78 10.93
CA PRO A 205 22.53 -0.53 10.71
C PRO A 205 22.67 -1.03 9.27
N LEU A 206 22.67 -0.14 8.26
CA LEU A 206 22.86 -0.53 6.87
C LEU A 206 24.25 -1.14 6.62
N VAL A 207 25.31 -0.49 7.10
CA VAL A 207 26.69 -1.01 6.99
C VAL A 207 26.82 -2.33 7.75
N GLY A 208 26.23 -2.42 8.95
CA GLY A 208 26.21 -3.67 9.71
C GLY A 208 25.55 -4.83 8.95
N ALA A 209 24.45 -4.56 8.26
CA ALA A 209 23.76 -5.53 7.42
C ALA A 209 24.59 -5.93 6.18
N LEU A 210 25.18 -4.97 5.47
CA LEU A 210 26.05 -5.22 4.31
C LEU A 210 27.29 -6.05 4.68
N VAL A 211 27.93 -5.73 5.82
CA VAL A 211 29.07 -6.51 6.32
C VAL A 211 28.64 -7.94 6.63
N SER A 212 27.46 -8.14 7.22
CA SER A 212 26.94 -9.48 7.53
C SER A 212 26.67 -10.30 6.28
N LEU A 213 26.25 -9.67 5.17
CA LEU A 213 26.06 -10.34 3.87
C LEU A 213 27.38 -10.62 3.14
N GLY A 214 28.39 -9.79 3.35
CA GLY A 214 29.72 -9.91 2.72
C GLY A 214 30.66 -10.90 3.39
N GLN A 215 30.32 -11.42 4.57
CA GLN A 215 31.07 -12.49 5.22
C GLN A 215 30.69 -13.83 4.56
N PRO A 216 31.60 -14.52 3.84
CA PRO A 216 31.33 -15.88 3.39
C PRO A 216 31.04 -16.74 4.62
N GLY A 217 29.96 -17.51 4.58
CA GLY A 217 29.48 -18.32 5.70
C GLY A 217 30.62 -19.05 6.40
N ARG A 218 30.72 -18.84 7.72
CA ARG A 218 31.65 -19.55 8.59
C ARG A 218 31.38 -21.05 8.61
#